data_AF-A0A2N5Z446-F1
#
_entry.id   AF-A0A2N5Z446-F1
#
_cell.length_a   1.000
_cell.length_b   1.000
_cell.length_c   1.000
_cell.angle_alpha   90.00
_cell.angle_beta   90.00
_cell.angle_gamma   90.00
#
_symmetry.space_group_name_H-M   'P 1'
#
loop_
_entity.id
_entity.type
_entity.pdbx_description
1 polymer ?
#
loop_
_entity_poly.entity_id
_entity_poly.type
_entity_poly.pdbx_seq_one_letter_code
_entity_poly.pdbx_strand_id
1 'polypeptide(L)' 'MKIKNYIKELLFTNQGVVIPGLGGFVSDYEPAEFDVNENKFLPPSKKISFNTDYAYQDNLLTEFISKK' A
#
# COMPACT_ATOMS: atom_id res chain seq x y z
N MET A 1 8.26 -18.68 3.19
CA MET A 1 8.32 -17.28 2.72
C MET A 1 6.92 -16.83 2.30
N LYS A 2 6.23 -15.97 3.08
CA LYS A 2 4.87 -15.52 2.73
C LYS A 2 4.97 -14.10 2.15
N ILE A 3 4.99 -13.98 0.83
CA ILE A 3 5.10 -12.69 0.10
C ILE A 3 4.09 -11.65 0.58
N LYS A 4 2.91 -12.09 1.03
CA LYS A 4 1.89 -11.26 1.71
C LYS A 4 2.45 -10.43 2.85
N ASN A 5 3.33 -10.99 3.68
CA ASN A 5 3.88 -10.31 4.84
C ASN A 5 4.83 -9.20 4.41
N TYR A 6 5.62 -9.42 3.36
CA TYR A 6 6.53 -8.41 2.81
C TYR A 6 5.77 -7.26 2.15
N ILE A 7 4.73 -7.57 1.37
CA ILE A 7 3.86 -6.54 0.79
C ILE A 7 3.23 -5.69 1.90
N LYS A 8 2.71 -6.33 2.96
CA LYS A 8 2.15 -5.61 4.12
C LYS A 8 3.18 -4.70 4.78
N GLU A 9 4.38 -5.21 5.06
CA GLU A 9 5.47 -4.46 5.68
C GLU A 9 5.88 -3.25 4.84
N LEU A 10 6.02 -3.44 3.53
CA LEU A 10 6.41 -2.37 2.61
C LEU A 10 5.31 -1.30 2.47
N LEU A 11 4.02 -1.66 2.46
CA LEU A 11 2.92 -0.69 2.39
C LEU A 11 2.78 0.18 3.66
N PHE A 12 3.23 -0.30 4.82
CA PHE A 12 3.23 0.52 6.03
C PHE A 12 4.17 1.72 5.89
N THR A 13 5.35 1.50 5.33
CA THR A 13 6.43 2.50 5.27
C THR A 13 6.51 3.25 3.94
N ASN A 14 6.00 2.69 2.85
CA ASN A 14 6.09 3.26 1.51
C ASN A 14 4.73 3.73 0.99
N GLN A 15 4.75 4.50 -0.10
CA GLN A 15 3.54 4.94 -0.82
C GLN A 15 2.97 3.86 -1.73
N GLY A 16 3.73 2.81 -2.05
CA GLY A 16 3.24 1.71 -2.86
C GLY A 16 4.25 0.58 -3.00
N VAL A 17 3.81 -0.53 -3.59
CA VAL A 17 4.61 -1.73 -3.85
C VAL A 17 4.20 -2.30 -5.20
N VAL A 18 5.16 -2.45 -6.11
CA VAL A 18 4.94 -3.06 -7.41
C VAL A 18 5.23 -4.56 -7.35
N ILE A 19 4.35 -5.34 -7.94
CA ILE A 19 4.48 -6.78 -8.13
C ILE A 19 4.71 -7.03 -9.63
N PRO A 20 5.93 -7.42 -10.03
CA PRO A 20 6.27 -7.65 -11.42
C PRO A 20 5.29 -8.63 -12.09
N GLY A 21 4.76 -8.23 -13.25
CA GLY A 21 3.81 -9.04 -14.03
C GLY A 21 2.37 -9.08 -13.50
N LEU A 22 2.06 -8.36 -12.42
CA LEU A 22 0.70 -8.28 -11.87
C LEU A 22 0.16 -6.85 -11.82
N GLY A 23 0.96 -5.89 -11.33
CA GLY A 23 0.52 -4.52 -11.07
C GLY A 23 1.07 -4.01 -9.74
N GLY A 24 0.48 -2.97 -9.17
CA GLY A 24 0.96 -2.38 -7.92
C GLY A 24 -0.13 -2.05 -6.92
N PHE A 25 0.23 -2.20 -5.64
CA PHE A 25 -0.55 -1.66 -4.53
C PHE A 25 -0.09 -0.23 -4.24
N VAL A 26 -1.05 0.69 -4.13
CA VAL A 26 -0.83 2.09 -3.78
C VAL A 26 -1.46 2.36 -2.42
N SER A 27 -0.76 3.13 -1.60
CA SER A 27 -1.16 3.56 -0.27
C SER A 27 -1.40 5.06 -0.30
N ASP A 28 -2.62 5.46 -0.62
CA ASP A 28 -3.00 6.87 -0.64
C ASP A 28 -3.36 7.36 0.75
N TYR A 29 -2.97 8.58 1.07
CA TYR A 29 -3.37 9.22 2.33
C TYR A 29 -4.84 9.60 2.26
N GLU A 30 -5.62 9.17 3.25
CA GLU A 30 -6.97 9.66 3.49
C GLU A 30 -6.97 10.59 4.71
N PRO A 31 -7.45 11.84 4.56
CA PRO A 31 -7.51 12.78 5.67
C PRO A 31 -8.53 12.32 6.73
N ALA A 32 -8.43 12.92 7.93
CA ALA A 32 -9.48 12.78 8.93
C ALA A 32 -10.81 13.31 8.39
N GLU A 33 -11.89 12.60 8.66
CA GLU A 33 -13.24 13.01 8.27
C GLU A 33 -14.23 12.78 9.40
N PHE A 34 -15.37 13.48 9.33
CA PHE A 34 -16.46 13.27 10.26
C PHE A 34 -17.48 12.31 9.65
N ASP A 35 -17.65 11.16 10.29
CA ASP A 35 -18.67 10.19 9.90
C ASP A 35 -20.02 10.61 10.48
N VAL A 36 -20.94 11.01 9.60
CA VAL A 36 -22.29 11.46 9.96
C VAL A 36 -23.17 10.31 10.45
N ASN A 37 -22.97 9.10 9.94
CA ASN A 37 -23.78 7.93 10.31
C ASN A 37 -23.43 7.46 11.72
N GLU A 38 -22.14 7.48 12.05
CA GLU A 38 -21.64 7.06 13.36
C GLU A 38 -21.45 8.23 14.35
N ASN A 39 -21.68 9.47 13.89
CA ASN A 39 -21.54 10.71 14.66
C ASN A 39 -20.17 10.82 15.37
N LYS A 40 -19.09 10.49 14.66
CA LYS A 40 -17.72 10.41 15.20
C LYS A 40 -16.68 10.94 14.22
N PHE A 41 -15.54 11.38 14.75
CA PHE A 41 -14.38 11.71 13.93
C PHE A 41 -13.57 10.46 13.62
N LEU A 42 -13.32 10.22 12.34
CA LEU A 42 -12.39 9.21 11.83
C LEU A 42 -10.98 9.84 11.77
N PRO A 43 -9.96 9.17 12.32
CA PRO A 43 -8.59 9.64 12.21
C PRO A 43 -8.10 9.54 10.76
N PRO A 44 -7.03 10.26 10.39
CA PRO A 44 -6.39 10.08 9.10
C PRO A 44 -5.93 8.64 8.92
N SER A 45 -6.06 8.13 7.70
CA SER A 45 -5.78 6.74 7.40
C SER A 45 -5.02 6.60 6.07
N LYS A 46 -4.70 5.36 5.71
CA LYS A 46 -4.10 5.01 4.43
C LYS A 46 -5.05 4.08 3.69
N LYS A 47 -5.50 4.48 2.52
CA LYS A 47 -6.29 3.66 1.63
C LYS A 47 -5.39 2.85 0.72
N ILE A 48 -5.60 1.53 0.73
CA ILE A 48 -4.87 0.62 -0.12
C ILE A 48 -5.71 0.32 -1.36
N SER A 49 -5.18 0.67 -2.52
CA SER A 49 -5.78 0.40 -3.83
C SER A 49 -4.86 -0.47 -4.66
N PHE A 50 -5.42 -1.38 -5.46
CA PHE A 50 -4.65 -2.14 -6.44
C PHE A 50 -4.89 -1.57 -7.84
N ASN A 51 -3.82 -1.37 -8.59
CA ASN A 51 -3.88 -0.88 -9.95
C ASN A 51 -2.93 -1.73 -10.83
N THR A 52 -3.49 -2.35 -11.87
CA THR A 52 -2.77 -3.20 -12.83
C THR A 52 -1.78 -2.41 -13.68
N ASP A 53 -2.11 -1.15 -13.99
CA ASP A 53 -1.30 -0.25 -14.81
C ASP A 53 -0.28 0.52 -13.97
N TYR A 54 -0.33 0.36 -12.65
CA TYR A 54 0.62 0.94 -11.72
C TYR A 54 1.96 0.20 -11.80
N ALA A 55 2.67 0.48 -12.86
CA ALA A 55 4.07 0.13 -13.08
C ALA A 55 4.95 1.30 -12.63
N TYR A 56 4.75 1.78 -11.40
CA TYR A 56 5.76 2.64 -10.79
C TYR A 56 7.09 1.89 -10.88
N GLN A 57 8.16 2.55 -11.33
CA GLN A 57 9.46 1.94 -11.63
C GLN A 57 10.21 1.56 -10.33
N ASP A 58 9.50 0.92 -9.40
CA ASP A 58 10.01 0.56 -8.09
C ASP A 58 10.43 -0.90 -8.07
N ASN A 59 11.72 -1.12 -7.87
CA ASN A 59 12.27 -2.45 -7.61
C ASN A 59 12.16 -2.84 -6.13
N LEU A 60 11.44 -2.05 -5.32
CA LEU A 60 11.30 -2.16 -3.87
C LEU A 60 11.05 -3.60 -3.38
N LEU A 61 10.05 -4.29 -3.94
CA LEU A 61 9.70 -5.64 -3.53
C LEU A 61 10.81 -6.64 -3.88
N THR A 62 11.35 -6.53 -5.09
CA THR A 62 12.42 -7.40 -5.59
C THR A 62 13.69 -7.25 -4.75
N GLU A 63 14.09 -6.00 -4.45
CA GLU A 63 15.23 -5.72 -3.57
C GLU A 63 15.01 -6.23 -2.15
N PHE A 64 13.82 -6.00 -1.60
CA PHE A 64 13.49 -6.42 -0.23
C PHE A 64 13.55 -7.94 -0.06
N ILE A 65 13.09 -8.68 -1.07
CA ILE A 65 13.19 -10.15 -1.09
C ILE A 65 14.63 -10.60 -1.31
N SER A 66 15.40 -9.94 -2.18
CA SER A 66 16.79 -10.32 -2.47
C SER A 66 17.75 -10.08 -1.29
N LYS A 67 17.46 -9.10 -0.43
CA LYS A 67 18.28 -8.77 0.75
C LYS A 67 17.99 -9.67 1.96
N LYS A 68 17.00 -10.57 1.87
CA LYS A 68 16.54 -11.45 2.95
C LYS A 68 16.87 -12.90 2.66
#